data_AF-A0A1I4D5I8-F1
#
_entry.id   AF-A0A1I4D5I8-F1
#
_cell.length_a   1.000
_cell.length_b   1.000
_cell.length_c   1.000
_cell.angle_alpha   90.00
_cell.angle_beta   90.00
_cell.angle_gamma   90.00
#
_symmetry.space_group_name_H-M   'P 1'
#
loop_
_entity.id
_entity.type
_entity.pdbx_description
1 polymer ?
#
loop_
_entity_poly.entity_id
_entity_poly.type
_entity_poly.pdbx_seq_one_letter_code
_entity_poly.pdbx_strand_id
1 'polypeptide(L)'
;MRSKLHPFGYWAMIVILLITSIEGMFVQGMAGGVLLNILFGLPIPLGLLCFFVFCVLFAGIGGIRTIHRFANVQIVITFATAILIPVYFFIGKGVEHVFNGLRLYHPYLLVLNNHDGMLFIVTGVLIGFGQVFVDQATWQRLYMMEEKKVVPTFLLSGLIFATIPLAFSAMIFIVLFSGGFHDIFSLLFELVRKIDTLFLLVLFVLCSFGAITSAFGAGLHSMISLMVNNVYQLFRPEASEGQKIRLGYTLAIVTGAVSFCLTLYFTPTLLDLLFFFGIIYASLFLPVIVIILTRGRASNFIIISAIAGLASGYISRLYVDNMKAIWIASSVTALVLLLYLCIASVHQHYMRTKART
;
A
#
# COMPACT_ATOMS: atom_id res chain seq x y z
N MET A 1 10.94 -12.67 -12.61
CA MET A 1 11.40 -11.45 -13.34
C MET A 1 12.56 -11.69 -14.29
N ARG A 2 13.68 -12.30 -13.84
CA ARG A 2 14.90 -12.50 -14.67
C ARG A 2 14.68 -13.27 -15.99
N SER A 3 13.76 -14.23 -16.03
CA SER A 3 13.41 -14.97 -17.26
C SER A 3 12.48 -14.20 -18.20
N LYS A 4 11.72 -13.24 -17.67
CA LYS A 4 10.67 -12.49 -18.36
C LYS A 4 11.15 -11.15 -18.90
N LEU A 5 12.15 -10.51 -18.30
CA LEU A 5 12.59 -9.16 -18.68
C LEU A 5 14.00 -9.17 -19.27
N HIS A 6 14.26 -8.24 -20.19
CA HIS A 6 15.61 -7.90 -20.62
C HIS A 6 16.39 -7.21 -19.49
N PRO A 7 17.74 -7.14 -19.56
CA PRO A 7 18.57 -6.60 -18.48
C PRO A 7 18.16 -5.19 -18.01
N PHE A 8 17.87 -4.28 -18.95
CA PHE A 8 17.38 -2.94 -18.63
C PHE A 8 16.06 -2.98 -17.85
N GLY A 9 15.05 -3.68 -18.40
CA GLY A 9 13.76 -3.82 -17.75
C GLY A 9 13.84 -4.49 -16.38
N TYR A 10 14.72 -5.47 -16.21
CA TYR A 10 14.95 -6.13 -14.93
C TYR A 10 15.44 -5.14 -13.86
N TRP A 11 16.48 -4.36 -14.16
CA TRP A 11 17.02 -3.36 -13.22
C TRP A 11 16.04 -2.23 -12.95
N ALA A 12 15.35 -1.73 -13.97
CA ALA A 12 14.31 -0.72 -13.81
C ALA A 12 13.20 -1.22 -12.87
N MET A 13 12.74 -2.46 -13.03
CA MET A 13 11.74 -3.05 -12.14
C MET A 13 12.27 -3.21 -10.71
N ILE A 14 13.53 -3.62 -10.52
CA ILE A 14 14.13 -3.68 -9.17
C ILE A 14 14.12 -2.30 -8.51
N VAL A 15 14.52 -1.26 -9.23
CA VAL A 15 14.53 0.12 -8.69
C VAL A 15 13.12 0.55 -8.30
N ILE A 16 12.13 0.30 -9.17
CA ILE A 16 10.72 0.61 -8.89
C ILE A 16 10.25 -0.13 -7.63
N LEU A 17 10.55 -1.42 -7.52
CA LEU A 17 10.18 -2.24 -6.36
C LEU A 17 10.85 -1.78 -5.06
N LEU A 18 12.10 -1.34 -5.13
CA LEU A 18 12.79 -0.77 -3.98
C LEU A 18 12.13 0.54 -3.55
N ILE A 19 11.79 1.41 -4.50
CA ILE A 19 11.08 2.67 -4.23
C ILE A 19 9.73 2.39 -3.56
N THR A 20 8.93 1.45 -4.08
CA THR A 20 7.64 1.09 -3.46
C THR A 20 7.78 0.39 -2.10
N SER A 21 8.93 -0.22 -1.81
CA SER A 21 9.19 -0.77 -0.47
C SER A 21 9.49 0.32 0.54
N ILE A 22 10.35 1.28 0.16
CA ILE A 22 10.69 2.44 0.98
C ILE A 22 9.43 3.29 1.22
N GLU A 23 8.59 3.43 0.20
CA GLU A 23 7.25 4.03 0.26
C GLU A 23 6.39 3.40 1.35
N GLY A 24 6.19 2.08 1.31
CA GLY A 24 5.38 1.39 2.30
C GLY A 24 5.90 1.64 3.71
N MET A 25 7.22 1.57 3.91
CA MET A 25 7.84 1.86 5.21
C MET A 25 7.65 3.31 5.65
N PHE A 26 7.67 4.24 4.70
CA PHE A 26 7.45 5.66 4.94
C PHE A 26 6.01 5.95 5.37
N VAL A 27 5.02 5.37 4.67
CA VAL A 27 3.59 5.50 5.01
C VAL A 27 3.29 4.88 6.37
N GLN A 28 3.78 3.66 6.62
CA GLN A 28 3.58 3.00 7.92
C GLN A 28 4.30 3.75 9.06
N GLY A 29 5.49 4.29 8.79
CA GLY A 29 6.21 5.15 9.72
C GLY A 29 5.39 6.37 10.12
N MET A 30 4.87 7.12 9.14
CA MET A 30 4.02 8.28 9.39
C MET A 30 2.74 7.91 10.15
N ALA A 31 2.06 6.83 9.76
CA ALA A 31 0.88 6.34 10.46
C ALA A 31 1.18 5.97 11.92
N GLY A 32 2.31 5.29 12.18
CA GLY A 32 2.76 4.93 13.52
C GLY A 32 3.10 6.16 14.38
N GLY A 33 3.80 7.14 13.82
CA GLY A 33 4.11 8.39 14.50
C GLY A 33 2.87 9.21 14.86
N VAL A 34 1.92 9.34 13.93
CA VAL A 34 0.63 9.98 14.17
C VAL A 34 -0.18 9.23 15.23
N LEU A 35 -0.21 7.89 15.19
CA LEU A 35 -0.89 7.09 16.21
C LEU A 35 -0.30 7.34 17.60
N LEU A 36 1.03 7.39 17.75
CA LEU A 36 1.68 7.68 19.03
C LEU A 36 1.42 9.12 19.52
N ASN A 37 1.30 10.08 18.60
CA ASN A 37 0.86 11.43 18.94
C ASN A 37 -0.58 11.44 19.45
N ILE A 38 -1.50 10.73 18.78
CA ILE A 38 -2.91 10.61 19.20
C ILE A 38 -3.02 10.01 20.60
N LEU A 39 -2.27 8.94 20.88
CA LEU A 39 -2.43 8.15 22.10
C LEU A 39 -1.73 8.73 23.32
N PHE A 40 -0.53 9.29 23.12
CA PHE A 40 0.35 9.71 24.22
C PHE A 40 0.67 11.20 24.21
N GLY A 41 0.21 11.96 23.20
CA GLY A 41 0.57 13.37 23.03
C GLY A 41 2.04 13.58 22.64
N LEU A 42 2.74 12.54 22.21
CA LEU A 42 4.15 12.64 21.82
C LEU A 42 4.32 13.52 20.58
N PRO A 43 5.30 14.43 20.53
CA PRO A 43 5.62 15.16 19.30
C PRO A 43 5.88 14.18 18.15
N ILE A 44 5.35 14.48 16.95
CA ILE A 44 5.43 13.60 15.78
C ILE A 44 6.86 13.09 15.52
N PRO A 45 7.93 13.93 15.55
CA PRO A 45 9.30 13.45 15.35
C PRO A 45 9.74 12.36 16.35
N LEU A 46 9.33 12.48 17.61
CA LEU A 46 9.65 11.51 18.66
C LEU A 46 8.83 10.24 18.48
N GLY A 47 7.54 10.37 18.14
CA GLY A 47 6.68 9.24 17.79
C GLY A 47 7.24 8.44 16.61
N LEU A 48 7.67 9.12 15.54
CA LEU A 48 8.35 8.50 14.40
C LEU A 48 9.59 7.73 14.84
N LEU A 49 10.48 8.35 15.63
CA LEU A 49 11.71 7.72 16.09
C LEU A 49 11.41 6.45 16.89
N CYS A 50 10.51 6.54 17.87
CA CYS A 50 10.10 5.39 18.69
C CYS A 50 9.54 4.26 17.82
N PHE A 51 8.68 4.59 16.85
CA PHE A 51 8.07 3.61 15.96
C PHE A 51 9.09 2.92 15.06
N PHE A 52 9.97 3.68 14.38
CA PHE A 52 11.00 3.10 13.51
C PHE A 52 11.99 2.23 14.29
N VAL A 53 12.45 2.68 15.46
CA VAL A 53 13.35 1.89 16.32
C VAL A 53 12.67 0.59 16.73
N PHE A 54 11.41 0.65 17.18
CA PHE A 54 10.63 -0.53 17.53
C PHE A 54 10.50 -1.50 16.35
N CYS A 55 10.12 -1.01 15.16
CA CYS A 55 9.92 -1.86 14.00
C CYS A 55 11.21 -2.47 13.46
N VAL A 56 12.34 -1.76 13.46
CA VAL A 56 13.64 -2.33 13.05
C VAL A 56 14.07 -3.43 14.01
N LEU A 57 13.89 -3.25 15.32
CA LEU A 57 14.20 -4.28 16.31
C LEU A 57 13.25 -5.48 16.19
N PHE A 58 11.95 -5.23 16.10
CA PHE A 58 10.94 -6.28 16.09
C PHE A 58 10.88 -7.04 14.76
N ALA A 59 10.75 -6.32 13.65
CA ALA A 59 10.57 -6.93 12.33
C ALA A 59 11.89 -7.20 11.61
N GLY A 60 12.90 -6.35 11.78
CA GLY A 60 14.22 -6.54 11.20
C GLY A 60 14.98 -7.66 11.90
N ILE A 61 15.15 -7.57 13.22
CA ILE A 61 15.95 -8.54 14.00
C ILE A 61 15.15 -9.81 14.34
N GLY A 62 13.87 -9.67 14.69
CA GLY A 62 13.00 -10.79 15.05
C GLY A 62 12.66 -11.74 13.89
N GLY A 63 12.85 -11.32 12.65
CA GLY A 63 12.69 -12.13 11.44
C GLY A 63 11.24 -12.55 11.13
N ILE A 64 11.04 -13.20 9.97
CA ILE A 64 9.70 -13.53 9.45
C ILE A 64 8.90 -14.50 10.33
N ARG A 65 9.59 -15.38 11.09
CA ARG A 65 8.94 -16.34 12.00
C ARG A 65 8.20 -15.65 13.14
N THR A 66 8.77 -14.58 13.69
CA THR A 66 8.16 -13.79 14.75
C THR A 66 6.93 -13.05 14.21
N ILE A 67 7.07 -12.38 13.06
CA ILE A 67 5.97 -11.68 12.38
C ILE A 67 4.80 -12.64 12.12
N HIS A 68 5.07 -13.84 11.61
CA HIS A 68 4.03 -14.83 11.31
C HIS A 68 3.34 -15.36 12.58
N ARG A 69 4.06 -15.54 13.69
CA ARG A 69 3.46 -16.00 14.95
C ARG A 69 2.46 -14.97 15.50
N PHE A 70 2.79 -13.69 15.42
CA PHE A 70 1.90 -12.62 15.87
C PHE A 70 0.74 -12.34 14.90
N ALA A 71 0.85 -12.73 13.64
CA ALA A 71 -0.18 -12.49 12.63
C ALA A 71 -1.55 -13.09 13.02
N ASN A 72 -1.59 -14.29 13.59
CA ASN A 72 -2.85 -14.92 14.00
C ASN A 72 -3.56 -14.14 15.10
N VAL A 73 -2.82 -13.70 16.12
CA VAL A 73 -3.35 -12.88 17.22
C VAL A 73 -3.82 -11.53 16.68
N GLN A 74 -3.06 -10.93 15.77
CA GLN A 74 -3.40 -9.65 15.17
C GLN A 74 -4.72 -9.71 14.39
N ILE A 75 -4.96 -10.78 13.64
CA ILE A 75 -6.21 -10.96 12.89
C ILE A 75 -7.40 -11.01 13.86
N VAL A 76 -7.30 -11.78 14.95
CA VAL A 76 -8.36 -11.86 15.98
C VAL A 76 -8.64 -10.49 16.57
N ILE A 77 -7.61 -9.73 16.95
CA ILE A 77 -7.76 -8.36 17.48
C ILE A 77 -8.39 -7.43 16.45
N THR A 78 -7.99 -7.55 15.18
CA THR A 78 -8.52 -6.71 14.10
C THR A 78 -10.02 -6.94 13.91
N PHE A 79 -10.46 -8.20 13.87
CA PHE A 79 -11.88 -8.52 13.77
C PHE A 79 -12.66 -8.12 15.02
N ALA A 80 -12.11 -8.37 16.20
CA ALA A 80 -12.72 -7.92 17.45
C ALA A 80 -12.91 -6.39 17.43
N THR A 81 -11.92 -5.62 16.98
CA THR A 81 -12.02 -4.16 16.83
C THR A 81 -13.08 -3.76 15.83
N ALA A 82 -13.04 -4.36 14.63
CA ALA A 82 -13.94 -4.09 13.52
C ALA A 82 -15.41 -4.37 13.86
N ILE A 83 -15.68 -5.30 14.77
CA ILE A 83 -17.04 -5.67 15.18
C ILE A 83 -17.44 -4.91 16.45
N LEU A 84 -16.65 -5.02 17.53
CA LEU A 84 -17.06 -4.57 18.86
C LEU A 84 -17.19 -3.05 18.96
N ILE A 85 -16.30 -2.29 18.33
CA ILE A 85 -16.38 -0.81 18.41
C ILE A 85 -17.64 -0.30 17.72
N PRO A 86 -17.91 -0.61 16.43
CA PRO A 86 -19.15 -0.18 15.81
C PRO A 86 -20.38 -0.64 16.57
N VAL A 87 -20.45 -1.93 16.94
CA VAL A 87 -21.62 -2.50 17.64
C VAL A 87 -21.88 -1.79 18.97
N TYR A 88 -20.83 -1.52 19.77
CA TYR A 88 -20.96 -0.81 21.05
C TYR A 88 -21.62 0.57 20.88
N PHE A 89 -21.17 1.35 19.90
CA PHE A 89 -21.73 2.68 19.66
C PHE A 89 -23.09 2.66 19.00
N PHE A 90 -23.33 1.78 18.02
CA PHE A 90 -24.63 1.70 17.35
C PHE A 90 -25.73 1.18 18.27
N ILE A 91 -25.42 0.27 19.20
CA ILE A 91 -26.36 -0.15 20.25
C ILE A 91 -26.54 0.96 21.28
N GLY A 92 -25.46 1.59 21.75
CA GLY A 92 -25.54 2.60 22.80
C GLY A 92 -26.18 3.92 22.37
N LYS A 93 -25.96 4.36 21.13
CA LYS A 93 -26.49 5.64 20.59
C LYS A 93 -27.70 5.48 19.68
N GLY A 94 -27.96 4.27 19.18
CA GLY A 94 -29.01 3.99 18.21
C GLY A 94 -28.62 4.34 16.78
N VAL A 95 -28.88 3.44 15.85
CA VAL A 95 -28.56 3.60 14.41
C VAL A 95 -29.29 4.81 13.81
N GLU A 96 -30.56 5.01 14.18
CA GLU A 96 -31.34 6.15 13.68
C GLU A 96 -30.74 7.50 14.10
N HIS A 97 -30.21 7.60 15.32
CA HIS A 97 -29.57 8.82 15.78
C HIS A 97 -28.30 9.13 14.97
N VAL A 98 -27.49 8.11 14.67
CA VAL A 98 -26.29 8.29 13.83
C VAL A 98 -26.70 8.70 12.42
N PHE A 99 -27.70 8.05 11.83
CA PHE A 99 -28.20 8.37 10.50
C PHE A 99 -28.77 9.79 10.41
N ASN A 100 -29.59 10.20 11.38
CA ASN A 100 -30.18 11.54 11.43
C ASN A 100 -29.11 12.62 11.63
N GLY A 101 -28.08 12.34 12.45
CA GLY A 101 -26.92 13.23 12.60
C GLY A 101 -26.15 13.41 11.29
N LEU A 102 -25.89 12.32 10.56
CA LEU A 102 -25.26 12.39 9.24
C LEU A 102 -26.12 13.17 8.23
N ARG A 103 -27.44 12.99 8.23
CA ARG A 103 -28.35 13.74 7.37
C ARG A 103 -28.35 15.24 7.68
N LEU A 104 -28.14 15.60 8.96
CA LEU A 104 -28.10 16.99 9.39
C LEU A 104 -26.75 17.67 9.07
N TYR A 105 -25.63 17.04 9.42
CA TYR A 105 -24.31 17.66 9.33
C TYR A 105 -23.57 17.36 8.01
N HIS A 106 -23.78 16.18 7.42
CA HIS A 106 -23.03 15.71 6.25
C HIS A 106 -23.93 15.03 5.20
N PRO A 107 -25.03 15.67 4.74
CA PRO A 107 -25.97 15.05 3.81
C PRO A 107 -25.32 14.62 2.48
N TYR A 108 -24.25 15.29 2.07
CA TYR A 108 -23.49 14.99 0.84
C TYR A 108 -22.79 13.62 0.85
N LEU A 109 -22.60 12.99 2.02
CA LEU A 109 -22.07 11.61 2.13
C LEU A 109 -23.14 10.55 1.81
N LEU A 110 -24.42 10.91 1.90
CA LEU A 110 -25.55 10.00 1.69
C LEU A 110 -26.10 10.05 0.25
N VAL A 111 -25.57 10.95 -0.58
CA VAL A 111 -26.04 11.19 -1.95
C VAL A 111 -25.05 10.59 -2.95
N LEU A 112 -25.55 9.70 -3.81
CA LEU A 112 -24.76 9.04 -4.87
C LEU A 112 -24.26 10.03 -5.96
N ASN A 113 -24.87 11.20 -6.08
CA ASN A 113 -24.50 12.23 -7.05
C ASN A 113 -23.25 13.05 -6.66
N ASN A 114 -22.50 12.62 -5.65
CA ASN A 114 -21.24 13.26 -5.28
C ASN A 114 -20.12 12.82 -6.25
N HIS A 115 -19.95 13.59 -7.34
CA HIS A 115 -18.96 13.29 -8.38
C HIS A 115 -17.53 13.21 -7.84
N ASP A 116 -17.14 14.11 -6.93
CA ASP A 116 -15.78 14.12 -6.36
C ASP A 116 -15.53 12.89 -5.48
N GLY A 117 -16.51 12.51 -4.66
CA GLY A 117 -16.45 11.29 -3.84
C GLY A 117 -16.37 10.02 -4.69
N MET A 118 -17.18 9.93 -5.75
CA MET A 118 -17.12 8.82 -6.69
C MET A 118 -15.78 8.75 -7.42
N LEU A 119 -15.25 9.89 -7.88
CA LEU A 119 -13.94 9.96 -8.52
C LEU A 119 -12.84 9.52 -7.54
N PHE A 120 -12.95 9.86 -6.26
CA PHE A 120 -12.03 9.41 -5.22
C PHE A 120 -12.06 7.91 -5.01
N ILE A 121 -13.25 7.31 -4.94
CA ILE A 121 -13.40 5.85 -4.81
C ILE A 121 -12.78 5.14 -6.02
N VAL A 122 -13.10 5.58 -7.25
CA VAL A 122 -12.55 4.94 -8.46
C VAL A 122 -11.03 5.12 -8.54
N THR A 123 -10.52 6.29 -8.16
CA THR A 123 -9.07 6.54 -8.09
C THR A 123 -8.41 5.63 -7.03
N GLY A 124 -9.03 5.48 -5.86
CA GLY A 124 -8.55 4.58 -4.81
C GLY A 124 -8.51 3.12 -5.27
N VAL A 125 -9.52 2.66 -6.03
CA VAL A 125 -9.53 1.32 -6.64
C VAL A 125 -8.38 1.16 -7.64
N LEU A 126 -8.13 2.16 -8.49
CA LEU A 126 -7.02 2.16 -9.45
C LEU A 126 -5.65 2.05 -8.74
N ILE A 127 -5.44 2.87 -7.70
CA ILE A 127 -4.23 2.81 -6.86
C ILE A 127 -4.11 1.43 -6.22
N GLY A 128 -5.20 0.92 -5.64
CA GLY A 128 -5.24 -0.38 -4.97
C GLY A 128 -4.87 -1.54 -5.90
N PHE A 129 -5.34 -1.54 -7.16
CA PHE A 129 -4.90 -2.51 -8.15
C PHE A 129 -3.39 -2.44 -8.38
N GLY A 130 -2.86 -1.23 -8.62
CA GLY A 130 -1.42 -1.03 -8.79
C GLY A 130 -0.61 -1.54 -7.60
N GLN A 131 -1.08 -1.26 -6.38
CA GLN A 131 -0.45 -1.72 -5.15
C GLN A 131 -0.44 -3.24 -5.05
N VAL A 132 -1.57 -3.92 -5.28
CA VAL A 132 -1.65 -5.40 -5.22
C VAL A 132 -0.72 -6.06 -6.24
N PHE A 133 -0.64 -5.54 -7.47
CA PHE A 133 0.22 -6.12 -8.50
C PHE A 133 1.71 -5.90 -8.26
N VAL A 134 2.09 -4.87 -7.50
CA VAL A 134 3.49 -4.53 -7.21
C VAL A 134 3.94 -5.01 -5.82
N ASP A 135 3.00 -5.40 -4.95
CA ASP A 135 3.30 -5.81 -3.58
C ASP A 135 4.12 -7.11 -3.50
N GLN A 136 5.40 -6.94 -3.20
CA GLN A 136 6.36 -8.04 -3.14
C GLN A 136 6.04 -9.05 -2.04
N ALA A 137 5.48 -8.61 -0.93
CA ALA A 137 5.17 -9.50 0.19
C ALA A 137 4.10 -10.53 -0.20
N THR A 138 3.06 -10.08 -0.88
CA THR A 138 2.02 -10.95 -1.42
C THR A 138 2.58 -11.92 -2.47
N TRP A 139 3.39 -11.45 -3.42
CA TRP A 139 4.00 -12.32 -4.42
C TRP A 139 4.94 -13.37 -3.83
N GLN A 140 5.75 -13.01 -2.84
CA GLN A 140 6.64 -13.97 -2.14
C GLN A 140 5.84 -15.08 -1.46
N ARG A 141 4.74 -14.75 -0.77
CA ARG A 141 3.86 -15.74 -0.14
C ARG A 141 3.17 -16.62 -1.18
N LEU A 142 2.71 -16.03 -2.29
CA LEU A 142 2.09 -16.75 -3.38
C LEU A 142 3.00 -17.85 -3.94
N TYR A 143 4.29 -17.57 -4.13
CA TYR A 143 5.25 -18.57 -4.63
C TYR A 143 5.55 -19.72 -3.65
N MET A 144 5.22 -19.56 -2.38
CA MET A 144 5.37 -20.61 -1.37
C MET A 144 4.12 -21.50 -1.23
N MET A 145 3.01 -21.11 -1.88
CA MET A 145 1.74 -21.82 -1.76
C MET A 145 1.58 -22.91 -2.82
N GLU A 146 0.87 -23.98 -2.47
CA GLU A 146 0.41 -24.98 -3.43
C GLU A 146 -0.52 -24.33 -4.47
N GLU A 147 -0.32 -24.62 -5.75
CA GLU A 147 -1.06 -24.02 -6.87
C GLU A 147 -2.60 -24.12 -6.69
N LYS A 148 -3.09 -25.28 -6.23
CA LYS A 148 -4.53 -25.51 -5.98
C LYS A 148 -5.13 -24.63 -4.88
N LYS A 149 -4.30 -24.11 -3.96
CA LYS A 149 -4.75 -23.27 -2.83
C LYS A 149 -4.67 -21.77 -3.13
N VAL A 150 -4.01 -21.37 -4.23
CA VAL A 150 -3.80 -19.97 -4.62
C VAL A 150 -5.14 -19.23 -4.76
N VAL A 151 -5.99 -19.66 -5.70
CA VAL A 151 -7.23 -18.93 -6.01
C VAL A 151 -8.19 -18.86 -4.80
N PRO A 152 -8.49 -19.97 -4.08
CA PRO A 152 -9.32 -19.90 -2.90
C PRO A 152 -8.78 -18.96 -1.82
N THR A 153 -7.46 -18.95 -1.60
CA THR A 153 -6.85 -18.09 -0.58
C THR A 153 -6.96 -16.62 -0.94
N PHE A 154 -6.74 -16.24 -2.21
CA PHE A 154 -6.89 -14.86 -2.66
C PHE A 154 -8.34 -14.39 -2.59
N LEU A 155 -9.29 -15.21 -3.03
CA LEU A 155 -10.72 -14.88 -2.94
C LEU A 155 -11.16 -14.68 -1.49
N LEU A 156 -10.80 -15.60 -0.60
CA LEU A 156 -11.15 -15.51 0.81
C LEU A 156 -10.47 -14.32 1.48
N SER A 157 -9.20 -14.05 1.18
CA SER A 157 -8.47 -12.89 1.71
C SER A 157 -9.09 -11.57 1.26
N GLY A 158 -9.50 -11.48 -0.02
CA GLY A 158 -10.19 -10.30 -0.55
C GLY A 158 -11.55 -10.07 0.10
N LEU A 159 -12.34 -11.14 0.28
CA LEU A 159 -13.64 -11.07 0.94
C LEU A 159 -13.51 -10.65 2.41
N ILE A 160 -12.55 -11.24 3.13
CA ILE A 160 -12.21 -10.85 4.51
C ILE A 160 -11.80 -9.38 4.55
N PHE A 161 -10.88 -8.97 3.68
CA PHE A 161 -10.37 -7.61 3.66
C PHE A 161 -11.47 -6.59 3.39
N ALA A 162 -12.44 -6.87 2.51
CA ALA A 162 -13.56 -5.97 2.23
C ALA A 162 -14.37 -5.58 3.48
N THR A 163 -14.40 -6.44 4.51
CA THR A 163 -15.08 -6.14 5.79
C THR A 163 -14.37 -5.08 6.63
N ILE A 164 -13.04 -4.93 6.49
CA ILE A 164 -12.25 -4.03 7.32
C ILE A 164 -12.50 -2.55 6.97
N PRO A 165 -12.39 -2.09 5.70
CA PRO A 165 -12.76 -0.72 5.33
C PRO A 165 -14.21 -0.38 5.68
N LEU A 166 -15.14 -1.33 5.56
CA LEU A 166 -16.53 -1.12 5.94
C LEU A 166 -16.65 -0.83 7.45
N ALA A 167 -15.99 -1.62 8.29
CA ALA A 167 -15.98 -1.42 9.74
C ALA A 167 -15.34 -0.08 10.14
N PHE A 168 -14.19 0.27 9.56
CA PHE A 168 -13.55 1.56 9.81
C PHE A 168 -14.41 2.73 9.30
N SER A 169 -15.11 2.58 8.18
CA SER A 169 -16.06 3.61 7.69
C SER A 169 -17.21 3.81 8.69
N ALA A 170 -17.74 2.72 9.25
CA ALA A 170 -18.75 2.76 10.30
C ALA A 170 -18.21 3.45 11.57
N MET A 171 -16.93 3.23 11.92
CA MET A 171 -16.27 3.96 13.01
C MET A 171 -16.18 5.46 12.76
N ILE A 172 -15.87 5.88 11.53
CA ILE A 172 -15.84 7.30 11.18
C ILE A 172 -17.25 7.92 11.25
N PHE A 173 -18.31 7.19 10.91
CA PHE A 173 -19.69 7.69 11.09
C PHE A 173 -20.04 8.00 12.54
N ILE A 174 -19.47 7.28 13.51
CA ILE A 174 -19.62 7.56 14.96
C ILE A 174 -19.03 8.93 15.33
N VAL A 175 -18.03 9.39 14.57
CA VAL A 175 -17.47 10.72 14.75
C VAL A 175 -18.36 11.77 14.09
N LEU A 176 -18.65 11.56 12.80
CA LEU A 176 -19.33 12.53 11.93
C LEU A 176 -20.78 12.85 12.33
N PHE A 177 -21.49 11.95 13.01
CA PHE A 177 -22.89 12.25 13.37
C PHE A 177 -23.04 13.35 14.44
N SER A 178 -21.95 13.70 15.14
CA SER A 178 -21.99 14.61 16.29
C SER A 178 -21.76 16.08 15.94
N GLY A 179 -21.44 16.39 14.69
CA GLY A 179 -21.17 17.76 14.24
C GLY A 179 -20.21 17.79 13.06
N GLY A 180 -19.93 19.00 12.58
CA GLY A 180 -18.88 19.23 11.59
C GLY A 180 -17.48 19.02 12.17
N PHE A 181 -16.55 18.63 11.32
CA PHE A 181 -15.13 18.52 11.62
C PHE A 181 -14.35 19.64 10.94
N HIS A 182 -13.25 20.10 11.55
CA HIS A 182 -12.39 21.12 10.95
C HIS A 182 -11.46 20.53 9.88
N ASP A 183 -10.94 19.33 10.12
CA ASP A 183 -9.97 18.68 9.26
C ASP A 183 -10.21 17.16 9.23
N ILE A 184 -10.05 16.55 8.07
CA ILE A 184 -10.17 15.09 7.89
C ILE A 184 -9.16 14.36 8.80
N PHE A 185 -8.00 14.98 9.06
CA PHE A 185 -7.00 14.40 9.95
C PHE A 185 -7.44 14.36 11.42
N SER A 186 -8.37 15.23 11.86
CA SER A 186 -8.87 15.23 13.24
C SER A 186 -9.82 14.06 13.53
N LEU A 187 -10.41 13.44 12.49
CA LEU A 187 -11.40 12.38 12.64
C LEU A 187 -10.88 11.17 13.41
N LEU A 188 -9.61 10.80 13.23
CA LEU A 188 -8.99 9.72 13.99
C LEU A 188 -8.76 10.10 15.46
N PHE A 189 -8.37 11.35 15.73
CA PHE A 189 -8.23 11.86 17.10
C PHE A 189 -9.58 11.89 17.81
N GLU A 190 -10.62 12.35 17.12
CA GLU A 190 -11.98 12.42 17.63
C GLU A 190 -12.58 11.02 17.85
N LEU A 191 -12.27 10.05 16.99
CA LEU A 191 -12.64 8.65 17.20
C LEU A 191 -12.04 8.12 18.51
N VAL A 192 -10.72 8.29 18.71
CA VAL A 192 -10.04 7.85 19.93
C VAL A 192 -10.62 8.55 21.17
N ARG A 193 -10.91 9.85 21.09
CA ARG A 193 -11.55 10.61 22.19
C ARG A 193 -12.97 10.17 22.49
N LYS A 194 -13.71 9.68 21.49
CA LYS A 194 -15.08 9.19 21.65
C LYS A 194 -15.13 7.82 22.31
N ILE A 195 -14.09 7.00 22.15
CA ILE A 195 -13.97 5.71 22.83
C ILE A 195 -13.73 5.96 24.32
N ASP A 196 -14.79 5.83 25.11
CA ASP A 196 -14.83 6.08 26.55
C ASP A 196 -14.40 4.86 27.38
N THR A 197 -14.58 3.65 26.87
CA THR A 197 -14.19 2.43 27.56
C THR A 197 -12.73 2.06 27.31
N LEU A 198 -11.98 1.82 28.40
CA LEU A 198 -10.57 1.39 28.33
C LEU A 198 -10.39 0.12 27.50
N PHE A 199 -11.32 -0.83 27.61
CA PHE A 199 -11.27 -2.08 26.85
C PHE A 199 -11.28 -1.85 25.33
N LEU A 200 -12.22 -1.04 24.82
CA LEU A 200 -12.30 -0.74 23.40
C LEU A 200 -11.13 0.13 22.93
N LEU A 201 -10.64 1.03 23.78
CA LEU A 201 -9.46 1.83 23.48
C LEU A 201 -8.23 0.93 23.30
N VAL A 202 -7.96 0.02 24.24
CA VAL A 202 -6.86 -0.95 24.13
C VAL A 202 -7.01 -1.80 22.88
N LEU A 203 -8.23 -2.24 22.57
CA LEU A 203 -8.51 -3.03 21.37
C LEU A 203 -8.18 -2.25 20.08
N PHE A 204 -8.63 -0.99 19.99
CA PHE A 204 -8.30 -0.08 18.89
C PHE A 204 -6.79 0.14 18.75
N VAL A 205 -6.09 0.38 19.86
CA VAL A 205 -4.64 0.58 19.88
C VAL A 205 -3.91 -0.66 19.39
N LEU A 206 -4.24 -1.84 19.90
CA LEU A 206 -3.62 -3.10 19.48
C LEU A 206 -3.90 -3.40 18.00
N CYS A 207 -5.12 -3.13 17.54
CA CYS A 207 -5.48 -3.26 16.13
C CYS A 207 -4.65 -2.32 15.24
N SER A 208 -4.66 -1.02 15.50
CA SER A 208 -3.96 -0.03 14.68
C SER A 208 -2.44 -0.22 14.75
N PHE A 209 -1.88 -0.34 15.95
CA PHE A 209 -0.43 -0.49 16.11
C PHE A 209 0.08 -1.80 15.50
N GLY A 210 -0.65 -2.90 15.72
CA GLY A 210 -0.28 -4.20 15.16
C GLY A 210 -0.46 -4.27 13.64
N ALA A 211 -1.47 -3.59 13.06
CA ALA A 211 -1.65 -3.52 11.61
C ALA A 211 -0.50 -2.75 10.95
N ILE A 212 -0.15 -1.58 11.49
CA ILE A 212 0.94 -0.74 10.98
C ILE A 212 2.29 -1.46 11.12
N THR A 213 2.56 -2.06 12.29
CA THR A 213 3.79 -2.83 12.53
C THR A 213 3.91 -4.03 11.60
N SER A 214 2.80 -4.77 11.39
CA SER A 214 2.77 -5.94 10.51
C SER A 214 3.04 -5.55 9.05
N ALA A 215 2.40 -4.48 8.57
CA ALA A 215 2.62 -3.96 7.22
C ALA A 215 4.07 -3.50 7.02
N PHE A 216 4.62 -2.75 7.98
CA PHE A 216 6.02 -2.32 7.96
C PHE A 216 6.97 -3.53 7.91
N GLY A 217 6.73 -4.52 8.78
CA GLY A 217 7.59 -5.70 8.87
C GLY A 217 7.54 -6.57 7.62
N ALA A 218 6.36 -6.74 7.02
CA ALA A 218 6.22 -7.44 5.75
C ALA A 218 6.99 -6.72 4.62
N GLY A 219 6.82 -5.41 4.48
CA GLY A 219 7.53 -4.61 3.49
C GLY A 219 9.05 -4.66 3.67
N LEU A 220 9.52 -4.50 4.90
CA LEU A 220 10.94 -4.56 5.23
C LEU A 220 11.55 -5.93 4.90
N HIS A 221 10.87 -7.02 5.28
CA HIS A 221 11.32 -8.37 4.97
C HIS A 221 11.38 -8.61 3.46
N SER A 222 10.36 -8.19 2.73
CA SER A 222 10.31 -8.34 1.28
C SER A 222 11.41 -7.56 0.57
N MET A 223 11.70 -6.33 1.03
CA MET A 223 12.81 -5.52 0.54
C MET A 223 14.17 -6.18 0.80
N ILE A 224 14.38 -6.71 2.02
CA ILE A 224 15.61 -7.44 2.36
C ILE A 224 15.78 -8.65 1.43
N SER A 225 14.71 -9.43 1.25
CA SER A 225 14.72 -10.60 0.36
C SER A 225 14.98 -10.21 -1.10
N LEU A 226 14.38 -9.10 -1.58
CA LEU A 226 14.64 -8.55 -2.90
C LEU A 226 16.13 -8.24 -3.05
N MET A 227 16.69 -7.47 -2.12
CA MET A 227 18.10 -7.07 -2.15
C MET A 227 19.07 -8.26 -2.05
N VAL A 228 18.85 -9.16 -1.11
CA VAL A 228 19.75 -10.30 -0.89
C VAL A 228 19.72 -11.26 -2.09
N ASN A 229 18.53 -11.61 -2.58
CA ASN A 229 18.38 -12.65 -3.60
C ASN A 229 18.52 -12.14 -5.04
N ASN A 230 18.20 -10.87 -5.31
CA ASN A 230 18.21 -10.32 -6.68
C ASN A 230 19.36 -9.35 -6.96
N VAL A 231 20.00 -8.79 -5.94
CA VAL A 231 21.11 -7.84 -6.10
C VAL A 231 22.40 -8.43 -5.54
N TYR A 232 22.43 -8.75 -4.26
CA TYR A 232 23.66 -9.20 -3.59
C TYR A 232 24.17 -10.53 -4.14
N GLN A 233 23.29 -11.49 -4.41
CA GLN A 233 23.67 -12.78 -5.01
C GLN A 233 24.29 -12.65 -6.40
N LEU A 234 24.01 -11.57 -7.15
CA LEU A 234 24.67 -11.31 -8.43
C LEU A 234 26.13 -10.88 -8.26
N PHE A 235 26.42 -10.10 -7.21
CA PHE A 235 27.77 -9.61 -6.93
C PHE A 235 28.61 -10.60 -6.12
N ARG A 236 27.97 -11.43 -5.28
CA ARG A 236 28.62 -12.49 -4.49
C ARG A 236 27.79 -13.78 -4.51
N PRO A 237 27.98 -14.63 -5.53
CA PRO A 237 27.22 -15.88 -5.69
C PRO A 237 27.46 -16.88 -4.55
N GLU A 238 28.66 -16.90 -3.98
CA GLU A 238 29.09 -17.84 -2.92
C GLU A 238 28.93 -17.27 -1.49
N ALA A 239 28.10 -16.24 -1.31
CA ALA A 239 27.89 -15.66 0.01
C ALA A 239 27.29 -16.68 0.99
N SER A 240 27.90 -16.82 2.17
CA SER A 240 27.41 -17.72 3.22
C SER A 240 26.11 -17.21 3.85
N GLU A 241 25.31 -18.11 4.42
CA GLU A 241 24.04 -17.74 5.08
C GLU A 241 24.25 -16.71 6.20
N GLY A 242 25.34 -16.81 6.96
CA GLY A 242 25.69 -15.82 7.98
C GLY A 242 26.01 -14.43 7.42
N GLN A 243 26.54 -14.34 6.19
CA GLN A 243 26.76 -13.04 5.52
C GLN A 243 25.44 -12.44 5.04
N LYS A 244 24.53 -13.27 4.50
CA LYS A 244 23.20 -12.82 4.06
C LYS A 244 22.38 -12.26 5.22
N ILE A 245 22.42 -12.92 6.38
CA ILE A 245 21.72 -12.45 7.59
C ILE A 245 22.30 -11.11 8.08
N ARG A 246 23.63 -10.97 8.15
CA ARG A 246 24.28 -9.70 8.53
C ARG A 246 23.93 -8.55 7.58
N LEU A 247 23.91 -8.83 6.28
CA LEU A 247 23.46 -7.87 5.28
C LEU A 247 21.98 -7.51 5.51
N GLY A 248 21.12 -8.49 5.79
CA GLY A 248 19.72 -8.26 6.11
C GLY A 248 19.51 -7.30 7.29
N TYR A 249 20.26 -7.48 8.39
CA TYR A 249 20.21 -6.55 9.52
C TYR A 249 20.72 -5.15 9.15
N THR A 250 21.78 -5.07 8.36
CA THR A 250 22.31 -3.79 7.89
C THR A 250 21.28 -3.05 7.02
N LEU A 251 20.65 -3.76 6.10
CA LEU A 251 19.58 -3.23 5.25
C LEU A 251 18.36 -2.80 6.08
N ALA A 252 17.97 -3.56 7.11
CA ALA A 252 16.89 -3.18 8.00
C ALA A 252 17.14 -1.83 8.69
N ILE A 253 18.35 -1.66 9.25
CA ILE A 253 18.75 -0.44 9.96
C ILE A 253 18.84 0.73 8.98
N VAL A 254 19.52 0.55 7.84
CA VAL A 254 19.70 1.60 6.83
C VAL A 254 18.36 2.05 6.28
N THR A 255 17.48 1.13 5.88
CA THR A 255 16.17 1.52 5.33
C THR A 255 15.30 2.19 6.38
N GLY A 256 15.29 1.71 7.63
CA GLY A 256 14.57 2.38 8.71
C GLY A 256 15.09 3.81 8.97
N ALA A 257 16.41 4.00 8.99
CA ALA A 257 17.02 5.31 9.18
C ALA A 257 16.74 6.27 8.01
N VAL A 258 16.85 5.79 6.76
CA VAL A 258 16.54 6.58 5.56
C VAL A 258 15.07 6.98 5.55
N SER A 259 14.15 6.03 5.77
CA SER A 259 12.72 6.33 5.85
C SER A 259 12.43 7.36 6.93
N PHE A 260 12.99 7.22 8.14
CA PHE A 260 12.83 8.20 9.21
C PHE A 260 13.32 9.61 8.82
N CYS A 261 14.53 9.71 8.26
CA CYS A 261 15.10 10.99 7.84
C CYS A 261 14.26 11.66 6.75
N LEU A 262 13.78 10.88 5.77
CA LEU A 262 12.90 11.40 4.73
C LEU A 262 11.58 11.88 5.34
N THR A 263 11.00 11.16 6.31
CA THR A 263 9.71 11.55 6.92
C THR A 263 9.85 12.84 7.70
N LEU A 264 10.96 13.01 8.42
CA LEU A 264 11.28 14.27 9.10
C LEU A 264 11.49 15.43 8.14
N TYR A 265 12.17 15.20 7.01
CA TYR A 265 12.49 16.26 6.06
C TYR A 265 11.25 16.76 5.29
N PHE A 266 10.42 15.84 4.79
CA PHE A 266 9.28 16.20 3.94
C PHE A 266 8.00 16.54 4.71
N THR A 267 7.89 16.12 5.98
CA THR A 267 6.69 16.28 6.84
C THR A 267 5.34 16.09 6.11
N PRO A 268 5.16 15.04 5.29
CA PRO A 268 3.97 14.92 4.46
C PRO A 268 2.78 14.39 5.26
N THR A 269 1.57 14.75 4.85
CA THR A 269 0.36 14.14 5.40
C THR A 269 0.13 12.75 4.81
N LEU A 270 -0.66 11.90 5.48
CA LEU A 270 -1.02 10.58 4.95
C LEU A 270 -1.75 10.68 3.59
N LEU A 271 -2.54 11.74 3.39
CA LEU A 271 -3.25 11.98 2.14
C LEU A 271 -2.29 12.39 1.02
N ASP A 272 -1.29 13.22 1.31
CA ASP A 272 -0.26 13.60 0.33
C ASP A 272 0.51 12.38 -0.16
N LEU A 273 0.79 11.44 0.76
CA LEU A 273 1.47 10.19 0.41
C LEU A 273 0.59 9.28 -0.43
N LEU A 274 -0.69 9.14 -0.08
CA LEU A 274 -1.66 8.40 -0.88
C LEU A 274 -1.65 8.88 -2.33
N PHE A 275 -1.66 10.20 -2.55
CA PHE A 275 -1.64 10.76 -3.90
C PHE A 275 -0.26 10.69 -4.57
N PHE A 276 0.82 10.99 -3.85
CA PHE A 276 2.18 10.94 -4.38
C PHE A 276 2.52 9.54 -4.90
N PHE A 277 2.18 8.50 -4.13
CA PHE A 277 2.43 7.12 -4.50
C PHE A 277 1.33 6.53 -5.36
N GLY A 278 0.13 7.09 -5.30
CA GLY A 278 -0.96 6.77 -6.22
C GLY A 278 -0.57 6.93 -7.68
N ILE A 279 0.24 7.94 -8.01
CA ILE A 279 0.83 8.12 -9.34
C ILE A 279 1.69 6.91 -9.73
N ILE A 280 2.52 6.42 -8.82
CA ILE A 280 3.38 5.25 -9.05
C ILE A 280 2.55 4.01 -9.33
N TYR A 281 1.59 3.72 -8.46
CA TYR A 281 0.76 2.51 -8.57
C TYR A 281 -0.10 2.54 -9.84
N ALA A 282 -0.72 3.68 -10.16
CA ALA A 282 -1.54 3.84 -11.35
C ALA A 282 -0.75 3.69 -12.65
N SER A 283 0.52 4.12 -12.68
CA SER A 283 1.40 3.94 -13.83
C SER A 283 1.96 2.52 -13.99
N LEU A 284 1.95 1.69 -12.94
CA LEU A 284 2.54 0.36 -12.97
C LEU A 284 1.55 -0.77 -13.24
N PHE A 285 0.26 -0.59 -12.91
CA PHE A 285 -0.70 -1.69 -12.94
C PHE A 285 -0.79 -2.36 -14.33
N LEU A 286 -0.96 -1.59 -15.41
CA LEU A 286 -1.05 -2.13 -16.78
C LEU A 286 0.26 -2.79 -17.25
N PRO A 287 1.44 -2.14 -17.13
CA PRO A 287 2.71 -2.76 -17.48
C PRO A 287 2.94 -4.10 -16.81
N VAL A 288 2.66 -4.22 -15.51
CA VAL A 288 2.86 -5.46 -14.75
C VAL A 288 1.95 -6.56 -15.27
N ILE A 289 0.66 -6.26 -15.51
CA ILE A 289 -0.28 -7.22 -16.11
C ILE A 289 0.22 -7.70 -17.47
N VAL A 290 0.65 -6.79 -18.34
CA VAL A 290 1.13 -7.14 -19.68
C VAL A 290 2.40 -7.98 -19.61
N ILE A 291 3.34 -7.68 -18.70
CA ILE A 291 4.54 -8.50 -18.48
C ILE A 291 4.18 -9.93 -18.04
N ILE A 292 3.22 -10.07 -17.13
CA ILE A 292 2.76 -11.37 -16.65
C ILE A 292 2.14 -12.18 -17.80
N LEU A 293 1.23 -11.57 -18.57
CA LEU A 293 0.49 -12.21 -19.66
C LEU A 293 1.33 -12.48 -20.91
N THR A 294 2.43 -11.76 -21.13
CA THR A 294 3.28 -11.94 -22.31
C THR A 294 3.95 -13.31 -22.30
N ARG A 295 3.79 -14.07 -23.39
CA ARG A 295 4.52 -15.34 -23.58
C ARG A 295 5.97 -15.03 -23.98
N GLY A 296 6.94 -15.58 -23.24
CA GLY A 296 8.36 -15.34 -23.47
C GLY A 296 8.90 -14.06 -22.81
N ARG A 297 9.94 -13.45 -23.38
CA ARG A 297 10.55 -12.23 -22.86
C ARG A 297 9.72 -11.00 -23.22
N ALA A 298 9.27 -10.28 -22.21
CA ALA A 298 8.63 -8.99 -22.32
C ALA A 298 9.63 -7.92 -22.76
N SER A 299 9.19 -7.07 -23.68
CA SER A 299 9.98 -5.98 -24.23
C SER A 299 10.20 -4.86 -23.21
N ASN A 300 11.36 -4.20 -23.30
CA ASN A 300 11.67 -3.01 -22.50
C ASN A 300 10.65 -1.88 -22.71
N PHE A 301 9.98 -1.82 -23.86
CA PHE A 301 8.94 -0.83 -24.15
C PHE A 301 7.79 -0.86 -23.15
N ILE A 302 7.48 -2.04 -22.58
CA ILE A 302 6.43 -2.16 -21.56
C ILE A 302 6.83 -1.39 -20.30
N ILE A 303 8.10 -1.43 -19.88
CA ILE A 303 8.58 -0.69 -18.71
C ILE A 303 8.78 0.80 -19.04
N ILE A 304 9.19 1.13 -20.26
CA ILE A 304 9.26 2.53 -20.71
C ILE A 304 7.88 3.19 -20.64
N SER A 305 6.79 2.46 -20.92
CA SER A 305 5.43 2.98 -20.73
C SER A 305 5.14 3.36 -19.27
N ALA A 306 5.61 2.57 -18.31
CA ALA A 306 5.48 2.90 -16.89
C ALA A 306 6.26 4.17 -16.51
N ILE A 307 7.48 4.29 -17.03
CA ILE A 307 8.34 5.46 -16.79
C ILE A 307 7.73 6.73 -17.42
N ALA A 308 7.17 6.63 -18.62
CA ALA A 308 6.47 7.73 -19.28
C ALA A 308 5.23 8.16 -18.48
N GLY A 309 4.44 7.21 -17.99
CA GLY A 309 3.32 7.46 -17.09
C GLY A 309 3.76 8.19 -15.82
N LEU A 310 4.78 7.65 -15.13
CA LEU A 310 5.36 8.25 -13.92
C LEU A 310 5.81 9.70 -14.14
N ALA A 311 6.59 9.93 -15.20
CA ALA A 311 7.08 11.27 -15.53
C ALA A 311 5.91 12.22 -15.81
N SER A 312 4.94 11.79 -16.62
CA SER A 312 3.76 12.62 -16.94
C SER A 312 2.89 12.90 -15.71
N GLY A 313 2.74 11.95 -14.79
CA GLY A 313 2.02 12.12 -13.54
C GLY A 313 2.67 13.16 -12.62
N TYR A 314 3.97 13.05 -12.38
CA TYR A 314 4.67 14.01 -11.52
C TYR A 314 4.79 15.40 -12.15
N ILE A 315 4.99 15.49 -13.46
CA ILE A 315 5.00 16.79 -14.16
C ILE A 315 3.61 17.42 -14.11
N SER A 316 2.56 16.66 -14.42
CA SER A 316 1.19 17.19 -14.42
C SER A 316 0.73 17.63 -13.03
N ARG A 317 1.17 16.95 -11.97
CA ARG A 317 0.89 17.35 -10.57
C ARG A 317 1.30 18.79 -10.24
N LEU A 318 2.27 19.36 -10.94
CA LEU A 318 2.66 20.77 -10.75
C LEU A 318 1.61 21.76 -11.26
N TYR A 319 0.69 21.31 -12.12
CA TYR A 319 -0.27 22.15 -12.83
C TYR A 319 -1.73 21.75 -12.60
N VAL A 320 -1.99 20.52 -12.15
CA VAL A 320 -3.35 19.99 -11.92
C VAL A 320 -3.49 19.33 -10.55
N ASP A 321 -4.73 19.12 -10.14
CA ASP A 321 -5.07 18.40 -8.91
C ASP A 321 -4.45 17.00 -8.85
N ASN A 322 -4.08 16.57 -7.64
CA ASN A 322 -3.46 15.27 -7.36
C ASN A 322 -4.21 14.09 -8.00
N MET A 323 -5.54 14.11 -7.96
CA MET A 323 -6.37 13.04 -8.54
C MET A 323 -6.27 13.02 -10.07
N LYS A 324 -6.32 14.18 -10.72
CA LYS A 324 -6.16 14.31 -12.17
C LYS A 324 -4.77 13.85 -12.61
N ALA A 325 -3.74 14.17 -11.83
CA ALA A 325 -2.37 13.72 -12.09
C ALA A 325 -2.26 12.19 -12.12
N ILE A 326 -2.94 11.47 -11.22
CA ILE A 326 -2.99 10.01 -11.20
C ILE A 326 -3.64 9.46 -12.48
N TRP A 327 -4.76 10.05 -12.89
CA TRP A 327 -5.43 9.65 -14.13
C TRP A 327 -4.56 9.92 -15.36
N ILE A 328 -3.90 11.09 -15.45
CA ILE A 328 -2.95 11.41 -16.52
C ILE A 328 -1.84 10.37 -16.56
N ALA A 329 -1.26 10.02 -15.41
CA ALA A 329 -0.20 9.03 -15.30
C ALA A 329 -0.65 7.66 -15.84
N SER A 330 -1.86 7.23 -15.49
CA SER A 330 -2.43 5.97 -15.97
C SER A 330 -2.77 6.02 -17.47
N SER A 331 -3.35 7.11 -17.95
CA SER A 331 -3.72 7.30 -19.36
C SER A 331 -2.50 7.34 -20.27
N VAL A 332 -1.41 8.03 -19.88
CA VAL A 332 -0.17 8.06 -20.65
C VAL A 332 0.46 6.67 -20.70
N THR A 333 0.52 5.95 -19.57
CA THR A 333 0.97 4.56 -19.55
C THR A 333 0.16 3.72 -20.53
N ALA A 334 -1.18 3.79 -20.47
CA ALA A 334 -2.08 3.03 -21.32
C ALA A 334 -1.87 3.34 -22.81
N LEU A 335 -1.76 4.63 -23.18
CA LEU A 335 -1.55 5.05 -24.56
C LEU A 335 -0.22 4.53 -25.12
N VAL A 336 0.88 4.67 -24.38
CA VAL A 336 2.20 4.17 -24.82
C VAL A 336 2.19 2.65 -24.97
N LEU A 337 1.52 1.93 -24.05
CA LEU A 337 1.35 0.49 -24.11
C LEU A 337 0.51 0.04 -25.32
N LEU A 338 -0.61 0.72 -25.58
CA LEU A 338 -1.47 0.43 -26.73
C LEU A 338 -0.73 0.66 -28.04
N LEU A 339 0.00 1.76 -28.17
CA LEU A 339 0.84 2.03 -29.34
C LEU A 339 1.87 0.92 -29.55
N TYR A 340 2.56 0.49 -28.50
CA TYR A 340 3.51 -0.61 -28.58
C TYR A 340 2.84 -1.92 -29.03
N LEU A 341 1.69 -2.28 -28.44
CA LEU A 341 0.97 -3.51 -28.77
C LEU A 341 0.46 -3.50 -30.22
N CYS A 342 -0.01 -2.35 -30.72
CA CYS A 342 -0.41 -2.15 -32.11
C CYS A 342 0.77 -2.30 -33.08
N ILE A 343 1.91 -1.69 -32.77
CA ILE A 343 3.12 -1.82 -33.62
C ILE A 343 3.60 -3.28 -33.63
N ALA A 344 3.61 -3.94 -32.48
CA ALA A 344 4.02 -5.33 -32.36
C ALA A 344 3.08 -6.28 -33.13
N SER A 345 1.76 -6.05 -33.10
CA SER A 345 0.79 -6.87 -33.82
C SER A 345 0.88 -6.71 -35.33
N VAL A 346 1.06 -5.47 -35.82
CA VAL A 346 1.29 -5.18 -37.25
C VAL A 346 2.57 -5.85 -37.73
N HIS A 347 3.66 -5.75 -36.94
CA HIS A 347 4.93 -6.39 -37.30
C HIS A 347 4.81 -7.92 -37.37
N GLN A 348 4.13 -8.55 -36.41
CA GLN A 348 3.87 -9.99 -36.45
C GLN A 348 3.01 -10.40 -37.65
N HIS A 349 2.00 -9.60 -38.00
CA HIS A 349 1.16 -9.86 -39.17
C HIS A 349 1.98 -9.78 -40.46
N TYR A 350 2.78 -8.73 -40.63
CA TYR A 350 3.67 -8.53 -41.78
C TYR A 350 4.69 -9.68 -41.94
N MET A 351 5.30 -10.13 -40.85
CA MET A 351 6.26 -11.25 -40.89
C MET A 351 5.58 -12.58 -41.23
N ARG A 352 4.34 -12.80 -40.78
CA ARG A 352 3.55 -13.99 -41.15
C ARG A 352 3.13 -13.99 -42.62
N THR A 353 2.79 -12.83 -43.19
CA THR A 353 2.47 -12.72 -44.62
C THR A 353 3.72 -12.95 -45.48
N LYS A 354 4.88 -12.42 -45.08
CA LYS A 354 6.15 -12.61 -45.80
C LYS A 354 6.68 -14.04 -45.73
N ALA A 355 6.34 -14.80 -44.69
CA ALA A 355 6.71 -16.22 -44.58
C ALA A 355 5.78 -17.17 -45.36
N ARG A 356 4.65 -16.67 -45.89
CA ARG A 356 3.68 -17.43 -46.71
C ARG A 356 3.85 -17.20 -48.20
N THR A 357 4.57 -16.16 -48.59
CA THR A 357 5.05 -15.87 -49.95
C THR A 357 6.46 -16.41 -50.11
#